data_AF-A0A1C4AKI8-F1
#
_entry.id   AF-A0A1C4AKI8-F1
#
_cell.length_a   1.000
_cell.length_b   1.000
_cell.length_c   1.000
_cell.angle_alpha   90.00
_cell.angle_beta   90.00
_cell.angle_gamma   90.00
#
_symmetry.space_group_name_H-M   'P 1'
#
loop_
_entity.id
_entity.type
_entity.pdbx_description
1 polymer ?
#
loop_
_entity_poly.entity_id
_entity_poly.type
_entity_poly.pdbx_seq_one_letter_code
_entity_poly.pdbx_strand_id
1 'polypeptide(L)'
;MISIDQIYIYPIKSMQGIPLTTANTGDGGFAHDRILMLSEPDGSFITARQYPELLKFKTSIVKNEVYVSLSSTKMIKFNLDEFSLSNEPTEIWGNHFTSQIAPIRVNQFFSKILHKDVQLRWVGQQLTRRTKRYPEVPVSFADGYPYLLLNKASFNYLQHQCPEQLDIRQFRGNIIIQGALPFAEDGWKTIKIGEVIFDIVKPCTRCVLTTIDANSAKPLANNEPLNTLRYFRADEQGQIDFGMNMIARNHGTISIHDKIEILERQVAKNYIKTFPPEIKTETQLCTITFEDKTIKGNNKQTILEQLEQHKIALPYSCRSGICGRCSVVLKKGEISALTQSAIKRNNRILACSCIPKGDITIESPKKG
;
A
#
# COMPACT_ATOMS: atom_id res chain seq x y z
N MET A 1 -2.27 19.67 19.64
CA MET A 1 -3.23 20.28 18.69
C MET A 1 -3.21 19.44 17.41
N ILE A 2 -4.37 19.14 16.83
CA ILE A 2 -4.46 18.33 15.61
C ILE A 2 -4.46 19.26 14.39
N SER A 3 -3.64 18.97 13.38
CA SER A 3 -3.52 19.78 12.17
C SER A 3 -3.22 18.93 10.93
N ILE A 4 -3.37 19.50 9.75
CA ILE A 4 -2.86 18.90 8.51
C ILE A 4 -1.32 18.91 8.52
N ASP A 5 -0.72 17.76 8.20
CA ASP A 5 0.72 17.59 7.95
C ASP A 5 1.02 17.62 6.45
N GLN A 6 0.25 16.89 5.63
CA GLN A 6 0.45 16.81 4.19
C GLN A 6 -0.87 16.72 3.44
N ILE A 7 -0.88 17.24 2.21
CA ILE A 7 -1.98 17.12 1.27
C ILE A 7 -1.45 16.48 -0.02
N TYR A 8 -2.21 15.54 -0.58
CA TYR A 8 -1.89 14.92 -1.87
C TYR A 8 -3.10 14.86 -2.79
N ILE A 9 -2.81 15.02 -4.08
CA ILE A 9 -3.69 14.58 -5.17
C ILE A 9 -2.98 13.53 -6.03
N TYR A 10 -3.75 12.68 -6.69
CA TYR A 10 -3.25 11.64 -7.58
C TYR A 10 -4.01 11.75 -8.91
N PRO A 11 -3.59 12.64 -9.82
CA PRO A 11 -4.46 13.04 -10.91
C PRO A 11 -4.84 11.93 -11.87
N ILE A 12 -3.89 11.04 -12.13
CA ILE A 12 -4.12 9.80 -12.87
C ILE A 12 -4.18 8.66 -11.85
N LYS A 13 -5.28 7.89 -11.88
CA LYS A 13 -5.47 6.70 -11.04
C LYS A 13 -4.24 5.79 -11.17
N SER A 14 -3.75 5.30 -10.02
CA SER A 14 -2.61 4.41 -9.92
C SER A 14 -1.23 4.97 -10.29
N MET A 15 -1.09 6.28 -10.54
CA MET A 15 0.21 6.96 -10.68
C MET A 15 0.67 7.64 -9.37
N GLN A 16 1.85 8.28 -9.39
CA GLN A 16 2.40 9.00 -8.23
C GLN A 16 1.52 10.16 -7.77
N GLY A 17 1.56 10.43 -6.47
CA GLY A 17 0.87 11.57 -5.87
C GLY A 17 1.70 12.85 -5.99
N ILE A 18 1.01 13.97 -6.12
CA ILE A 18 1.58 15.32 -6.10
C ILE A 18 1.34 15.89 -4.70
N PRO A 19 2.39 16.23 -3.94
CA PRO A 19 2.22 16.94 -2.68
C PRO A 19 1.76 18.38 -2.95
N LEU A 20 0.83 18.86 -2.14
CA LEU A 20 0.30 20.22 -2.21
C LEU A 20 0.47 20.93 -0.87
N THR A 21 0.56 22.26 -0.92
CA THR A 21 0.48 23.13 0.25
C THR A 21 -0.96 23.57 0.52
N THR A 22 -1.78 23.68 -0.53
CA THR A 22 -3.20 24.05 -0.49
C THR A 22 -3.99 23.20 -1.47
N ALA A 23 -5.26 22.93 -1.17
CA ALA A 23 -6.16 22.21 -2.08
C ALA A 23 -7.59 22.71 -1.94
N ASN A 24 -8.29 22.78 -3.08
CA ASN A 24 -9.71 23.13 -3.13
C ASN A 24 -10.54 21.86 -3.12
N THR A 25 -11.46 21.76 -2.16
CA THR A 25 -12.43 20.67 -2.09
C THR A 25 -13.51 20.90 -3.15
N GLY A 26 -13.81 19.88 -3.95
CA GLY A 26 -14.94 19.85 -4.87
C GLY A 26 -15.85 18.67 -4.59
N ASP A 27 -16.92 18.54 -5.38
CA ASP A 27 -17.95 17.53 -5.17
C ASP A 27 -17.40 16.09 -5.23
N GLY A 28 -16.45 15.84 -6.13
CA GLY A 28 -15.87 14.52 -6.37
C GLY A 28 -14.53 14.23 -5.71
N GLY A 29 -14.02 15.16 -4.90
CA GLY A 29 -12.67 15.11 -4.31
C GLY A 29 -11.97 16.45 -4.45
N PHE A 30 -10.68 16.49 -4.13
CA PHE A 30 -9.88 17.68 -4.46
C PHE A 30 -9.88 17.94 -5.97
N ALA A 31 -9.74 19.21 -6.35
CA ALA A 31 -9.53 19.58 -7.74
C ALA A 31 -8.39 18.74 -8.36
N HIS A 32 -8.65 18.18 -9.53
CA HIS A 32 -7.75 17.28 -10.27
C HIS A 32 -7.40 15.95 -9.60
N ASP A 33 -8.09 15.52 -8.55
CA ASP A 33 -7.79 14.24 -7.89
C ASP A 33 -8.50 13.05 -8.57
N ARG A 34 -7.72 12.09 -9.08
CA ARG A 34 -8.18 10.91 -9.84
C ARG A 34 -9.19 11.26 -10.95
N ILE A 35 -9.03 12.41 -11.61
CA ILE A 35 -9.88 12.79 -12.75
C ILE A 35 -9.53 12.02 -14.02
N LEU A 36 -8.35 11.38 -14.07
CA LEU A 36 -7.87 10.59 -15.19
C LEU A 36 -7.64 9.12 -14.79
N MET A 37 -7.79 8.20 -15.74
CA MET A 37 -7.56 6.77 -15.53
C MET A 37 -7.15 6.07 -16.83
N LEU A 38 -6.26 5.08 -16.74
CA LEU A 38 -6.01 4.16 -17.85
C LEU A 38 -7.01 3.01 -17.87
N SER A 39 -7.40 2.61 -19.06
CA SER A 39 -8.37 1.54 -19.31
C SER A 39 -7.99 0.72 -20.52
N GLU A 40 -8.57 -0.46 -20.65
CA GLU A 40 -8.63 -1.19 -21.91
C GLU A 40 -9.66 -0.53 -22.87
N PRO A 41 -9.64 -0.86 -24.17
CA PRO A 41 -10.55 -0.26 -25.14
C PRO A 41 -12.05 -0.46 -24.84
N ASP A 42 -12.39 -1.52 -24.10
CA ASP A 42 -13.75 -1.82 -23.65
C ASP A 42 -14.21 -0.99 -22.43
N GLY A 43 -13.33 -0.15 -21.87
CA GLY A 43 -13.60 0.68 -20.69
C GLY A 43 -13.25 0.04 -19.35
N SER A 44 -12.72 -1.19 -19.36
CA SER A 44 -12.23 -1.89 -18.16
C SER A 44 -11.02 -1.18 -17.58
N PHE A 45 -11.06 -0.84 -16.30
CA PHE A 45 -10.02 -0.04 -15.65
C PHE A 45 -8.70 -0.81 -15.45
N ILE A 46 -7.58 -0.11 -15.66
CA ILE A 46 -6.22 -0.62 -15.41
C ILE A 46 -5.69 0.02 -14.13
N THR A 47 -5.10 -0.79 -13.25
CA THR A 47 -4.53 -0.29 -11.99
C THR A 47 -3.10 -0.76 -11.76
N ALA A 48 -2.42 -0.08 -10.83
CA ALA A 48 -1.11 -0.49 -10.31
C ALA A 48 -1.13 -1.83 -9.57
N ARG A 49 -2.30 -2.43 -9.31
CA ARG A 49 -2.40 -3.80 -8.79
C ARG A 49 -2.01 -4.82 -9.86
N GLN A 50 -2.33 -4.53 -11.11
CA GLN A 50 -2.00 -5.34 -12.28
C GLN A 50 -0.66 -4.88 -12.89
N TYR A 51 -0.43 -3.57 -12.94
CA TYR A 51 0.74 -2.96 -13.56
C TYR A 51 1.45 -2.00 -12.59
N PRO A 52 2.24 -2.51 -11.62
CA PRO A 52 2.94 -1.69 -10.63
C PRO A 52 3.75 -0.53 -11.23
N GLU A 53 4.31 -0.72 -12.43
CA GLU A 53 5.05 0.30 -13.20
C GLU A 53 4.32 1.64 -13.35
N LEU A 54 2.99 1.67 -13.26
CA LEU A 54 2.21 2.91 -13.22
C LEU A 54 2.64 3.84 -12.08
N LEU A 55 3.11 3.29 -10.95
CA LEU A 55 3.62 4.04 -9.81
C LEU A 55 4.95 4.77 -10.09
N LYS A 56 5.60 4.54 -11.23
CA LYS A 56 6.81 5.28 -11.63
C LYS A 56 6.50 6.55 -12.41
N PHE A 57 5.27 6.70 -12.91
CA PHE A 57 4.87 7.88 -13.66
C PHE A 57 4.68 9.07 -12.74
N LYS A 58 5.36 10.16 -13.08
CA LYS A 58 5.20 11.48 -12.49
C LYS A 58 4.21 12.27 -13.31
N THR A 59 3.32 12.98 -12.61
CA THR A 59 2.33 13.87 -13.22
C THR A 59 2.49 15.27 -12.66
N SER A 60 2.31 16.27 -13.51
CA SER A 60 2.03 17.64 -13.09
C SER A 60 0.89 18.20 -13.92
N ILE A 61 0.14 19.14 -13.34
CA ILE A 61 -0.99 19.78 -13.99
C ILE A 61 -0.88 21.29 -13.76
N VAL A 62 -1.00 22.05 -14.85
CA VAL A 62 -1.06 23.52 -14.81
C VAL A 62 -2.28 23.93 -15.62
N LYS A 63 -3.31 24.44 -14.95
CA LYS A 63 -4.64 24.68 -15.55
C LYS A 63 -5.20 23.37 -16.14
N ASN A 64 -5.41 23.30 -17.45
CA ASN A 64 -5.87 22.10 -18.15
C ASN A 64 -4.73 21.32 -18.84
N GLU A 65 -3.48 21.80 -18.77
CA GLU A 65 -2.34 21.10 -19.35
C GLU A 65 -1.78 20.07 -18.37
N VAL A 66 -1.73 18.82 -18.82
CA VAL A 66 -1.23 17.66 -18.07
C VAL A 66 0.09 17.22 -18.68
N TYR A 67 1.09 17.05 -17.82
CA TYR A 67 2.40 16.53 -18.17
C TYR A 67 2.58 15.20 -17.46
N VAL A 68 2.95 14.17 -18.23
CA VAL A 68 3.21 12.83 -17.69
C VAL A 68 4.59 12.40 -18.14
N SER A 69 5.41 11.94 -17.19
CA SER A 69 6.77 11.46 -17.46
C SER A 69 7.07 10.17 -16.72
N LEU A 70 7.71 9.23 -17.42
CA LEU A 70 8.29 8.02 -16.82
C LEU A 70 9.82 8.17 -16.65
N SER A 71 10.45 8.88 -17.56
CA SER A 71 11.88 9.23 -17.53
C SER A 71 12.10 10.57 -18.24
N SER A 72 13.33 11.08 -18.25
CA SER A 72 13.71 12.30 -18.98
C SER A 72 13.45 12.23 -20.48
N THR A 73 13.40 11.01 -21.06
CA THR A 73 13.20 10.79 -22.50
C THR A 73 11.80 10.24 -22.83
N LYS A 74 11.02 9.84 -21.82
CA LYS A 74 9.66 9.31 -22.00
C LYS A 74 8.67 10.22 -21.29
N MET A 75 8.19 11.21 -22.03
CA MET A 75 7.22 12.19 -21.55
C MET A 75 6.16 12.49 -22.60
N ILE A 76 4.98 12.90 -22.14
CA ILE A 76 3.89 13.38 -22.98
C ILE A 76 3.20 14.57 -22.31
N LYS A 77 2.78 15.52 -23.15
CA LYS A 77 1.92 16.65 -22.78
C LYS A 77 0.60 16.55 -23.53
N PHE A 78 -0.50 16.83 -22.85
CA PHE A 78 -1.83 16.97 -23.46
C PHE A 78 -2.69 17.92 -22.63
N ASN A 79 -3.67 18.53 -23.26
CA ASN A 79 -4.68 19.34 -22.60
C ASN A 79 -5.98 18.53 -22.43
N LEU A 80 -6.68 18.72 -21.29
CA LEU A 80 -7.98 18.08 -21.04
C LEU A 80 -9.03 18.43 -22.12
N ASP A 81 -8.94 19.61 -22.71
CA ASP A 81 -9.83 20.09 -23.77
C ASP A 81 -9.61 19.37 -25.11
N GLU A 82 -8.54 18.55 -25.25
CA GLU A 82 -8.31 17.69 -26.42
C GLU A 82 -9.07 16.36 -26.36
N PHE A 83 -9.68 16.02 -25.22
CA PHE A 83 -10.42 14.77 -25.07
C PHE A 83 -11.69 14.75 -25.93
N SER A 84 -12.14 13.56 -26.30
CA SER A 84 -13.37 13.39 -27.08
C SER A 84 -14.57 14.00 -26.38
N LEU A 85 -15.44 14.70 -27.12
CA LEU A 85 -16.72 15.17 -26.56
C LEU A 85 -17.71 14.02 -26.29
N SER A 86 -17.49 12.86 -26.92
CA SER A 86 -18.31 11.66 -26.69
C SER A 86 -18.07 11.10 -25.28
N ASN A 87 -19.17 10.74 -24.63
CA ASN A 87 -19.19 10.08 -23.32
C ASN A 87 -19.27 8.58 -23.52
N GLU A 88 -18.14 7.90 -23.33
CA GLU A 88 -17.99 6.47 -23.55
C GLU A 88 -18.17 5.67 -22.26
N PRO A 89 -18.83 4.50 -22.30
CA PRO A 89 -19.01 3.64 -21.14
C PRO A 89 -17.68 3.25 -20.47
N THR A 90 -17.70 3.14 -19.15
CA THR A 90 -16.60 2.65 -18.31
C THR A 90 -17.16 2.13 -16.99
N GLU A 91 -16.35 1.37 -16.24
CA GLU A 91 -16.76 0.71 -15.01
C GLU A 91 -15.64 0.73 -13.96
N ILE A 92 -16.02 0.88 -12.69
CA ILE A 92 -15.15 0.70 -11.52
C ILE A 92 -15.93 0.02 -10.38
N TRP A 93 -15.52 -1.18 -9.99
CA TRP A 93 -16.09 -1.97 -8.89
C TRP A 93 -17.62 -2.20 -8.99
N GLY A 94 -18.10 -2.51 -10.19
CA GLY A 94 -19.50 -2.71 -10.57
C GLY A 94 -20.29 -1.41 -10.80
N ASN A 95 -19.67 -0.24 -10.62
CA ASN A 95 -20.29 1.04 -10.86
C ASN A 95 -20.04 1.47 -12.31
N HIS A 96 -21.11 1.53 -13.11
CA HIS A 96 -21.07 1.87 -14.53
C HIS A 96 -21.38 3.36 -14.73
N PHE A 97 -20.55 4.04 -15.49
CA PHE A 97 -20.63 5.48 -15.75
C PHE A 97 -19.94 5.80 -17.08
N THR A 98 -19.78 7.09 -17.38
CA THR A 98 -19.19 7.53 -18.65
C THR A 98 -17.89 8.31 -18.46
N SER A 99 -17.08 8.33 -19.51
CA SER A 99 -15.81 9.05 -19.55
C SER A 99 -15.47 9.45 -20.98
N GLN A 100 -14.60 10.44 -21.12
CA GLN A 100 -14.10 10.92 -22.41
C GLN A 100 -12.73 10.29 -22.68
N ILE A 101 -12.43 9.98 -23.95
CA ILE A 101 -11.19 9.29 -24.35
C ILE A 101 -10.16 10.31 -24.85
N ALA A 102 -8.90 10.12 -24.47
CA ALA A 102 -7.80 10.97 -24.89
C ALA A 102 -7.48 10.82 -26.39
N PRO A 103 -6.82 11.81 -27.01
CA PRO A 103 -6.33 11.71 -28.39
C PRO A 103 -5.46 10.47 -28.64
N ILE A 104 -5.48 9.97 -29.88
CA ILE A 104 -4.75 8.75 -30.28
C ILE A 104 -3.26 8.79 -29.91
N ARG A 105 -2.60 9.95 -30.04
CA ARG A 105 -1.19 10.14 -29.67
C ARG A 105 -0.92 9.86 -28.18
N VAL A 106 -1.89 10.18 -27.31
CA VAL A 106 -1.80 9.96 -25.87
C VAL A 106 -1.95 8.48 -25.56
N ASN A 107 -2.95 7.84 -26.19
CA ASN A 107 -3.18 6.41 -26.03
C ASN A 107 -1.98 5.59 -26.53
N GLN A 108 -1.44 5.91 -27.71
CA GLN A 108 -0.24 5.26 -28.26
C GLN A 108 0.99 5.38 -27.35
N PHE A 109 1.17 6.52 -26.67
CA PHE A 109 2.26 6.69 -25.71
C PHE A 109 2.17 5.69 -24.55
N PHE A 110 0.99 5.56 -23.94
CA PHE A 110 0.78 4.60 -22.85
C PHE A 110 0.80 3.15 -23.36
N SER A 111 0.21 2.87 -24.53
CA SER A 111 0.20 1.53 -25.11
C SER A 111 1.60 1.00 -25.39
N LYS A 112 2.50 1.86 -25.89
CA LYS A 112 3.90 1.49 -26.14
C LYS A 112 4.65 1.13 -24.86
N ILE A 113 4.34 1.79 -23.74
CA ILE A 113 5.00 1.55 -22.45
C ILE A 113 4.44 0.28 -21.78
N LEU A 114 3.12 0.07 -21.85
CA LEU A 114 2.45 -1.07 -21.22
C LEU A 114 2.45 -2.32 -22.10
N HIS A 115 2.91 -2.22 -23.35
CA HIS A 115 2.89 -3.29 -24.34
C HIS A 115 1.49 -3.89 -24.53
N LYS A 116 0.46 -3.04 -24.46
CA LYS A 116 -0.96 -3.39 -24.56
C LYS A 116 -1.75 -2.20 -25.07
N ASP A 117 -2.83 -2.43 -25.81
CA ASP A 117 -3.75 -1.35 -26.19
C ASP A 117 -4.47 -0.80 -24.96
N VAL A 118 -4.28 0.49 -24.70
CA VAL A 118 -4.90 1.19 -23.59
C VAL A 118 -5.45 2.54 -24.03
N GLN A 119 -6.39 3.07 -23.25
CA GLN A 119 -6.96 4.40 -23.41
C GLN A 119 -6.80 5.17 -22.11
N LEU A 120 -6.29 6.40 -22.20
CA LEU A 120 -6.42 7.37 -21.12
C LEU A 120 -7.81 7.98 -21.18
N ARG A 121 -8.51 7.97 -20.05
CA ARG A 121 -9.87 8.47 -19.90
C ARG A 121 -9.93 9.62 -18.91
N TRP A 122 -10.78 10.60 -19.20
CA TRP A 122 -11.11 11.72 -18.32
C TRP A 122 -12.58 11.61 -17.91
N VAL A 123 -12.88 11.93 -16.65
CA VAL A 123 -14.27 11.96 -16.14
C VAL A 123 -15.13 13.06 -16.77
N GLY A 124 -14.54 13.98 -17.54
CA GLY A 124 -15.21 15.14 -18.09
C GLY A 124 -15.43 16.24 -17.04
N GLN A 125 -16.11 17.32 -17.44
CA GLN A 125 -16.42 18.43 -16.53
C GLN A 125 -17.51 18.08 -15.50
N GLN A 126 -18.46 17.23 -15.90
CA GLN A 126 -19.56 16.79 -15.05
C GLN A 126 -19.37 15.32 -14.67
N LEU A 127 -19.24 15.06 -13.38
CA LEU A 127 -19.11 13.70 -12.87
C LEU A 127 -20.45 12.96 -13.02
N THR A 128 -20.43 11.79 -13.65
CA THR A 128 -21.61 10.91 -13.78
C THR A 128 -21.62 9.77 -12.76
N ARG A 129 -20.46 9.44 -12.19
CA ARG A 129 -20.33 8.40 -11.17
C ARG A 129 -20.71 8.91 -9.78
N ARG A 130 -21.33 8.05 -8.97
CA ARG A 130 -21.78 8.34 -7.59
C ARG A 130 -21.24 7.34 -6.58
N THR A 131 -21.11 7.76 -5.32
CA THR A 131 -20.75 6.81 -4.26
C THR A 131 -21.91 5.84 -4.01
N LYS A 132 -21.60 4.63 -3.51
CA LYS A 132 -22.62 3.59 -3.28
C LYS A 132 -23.54 3.89 -2.08
N ARG A 133 -23.00 4.53 -1.03
CA ARG A 133 -23.75 4.83 0.22
C ARG A 133 -24.43 6.20 0.19
N TYR A 134 -23.90 7.14 -0.58
CA TYR A 134 -24.37 8.51 -0.73
C TYR A 134 -24.53 8.79 -2.24
N PRO A 135 -25.63 8.36 -2.87
CA PRO A 135 -25.85 8.49 -4.32
C PRO A 135 -25.89 9.94 -4.82
N GLU A 136 -26.08 10.91 -3.93
CA GLU A 136 -25.99 12.34 -4.21
C GLU A 136 -24.54 12.84 -4.33
N VAL A 137 -23.59 12.14 -3.71
CA VAL A 137 -22.17 12.53 -3.72
C VAL A 137 -21.49 11.95 -4.96
N PRO A 138 -20.95 12.80 -5.85
CA PRO A 138 -20.17 12.32 -6.97
C PRO A 138 -18.79 11.83 -6.55
N VAL A 139 -18.18 11.02 -7.39
CA VAL A 139 -16.82 10.52 -7.18
C VAL A 139 -16.12 10.37 -8.52
N SER A 140 -14.85 10.75 -8.58
CA SER A 140 -14.02 10.58 -9.78
C SER A 140 -13.64 9.10 -10.00
N PHE A 141 -12.48 8.84 -10.61
CA PHE A 141 -11.93 7.48 -10.70
C PHE A 141 -11.32 6.96 -9.37
N ALA A 142 -11.52 7.66 -8.25
CA ALA A 142 -11.21 7.14 -6.91
C ALA A 142 -11.92 5.80 -6.63
N ASP A 143 -11.45 4.97 -5.70
CA ASP A 143 -12.02 3.62 -5.55
C ASP A 143 -13.48 3.65 -5.04
N GLY A 144 -13.81 4.52 -4.08
CA GLY A 144 -15.18 4.58 -3.57
C GLY A 144 -15.63 5.89 -2.94
N TYR A 145 -14.69 6.73 -2.46
CA TYR A 145 -15.01 8.01 -1.83
C TYR A 145 -14.08 9.13 -2.30
N PRO A 146 -14.56 10.39 -2.33
CA PRO A 146 -13.81 11.58 -2.73
C PRO A 146 -12.50 11.83 -1.97
N TYR A 147 -12.46 11.56 -0.67
CA TYR A 147 -11.31 11.87 0.17
C TYR A 147 -10.92 10.68 1.04
N LEU A 148 -9.61 10.57 1.31
CA LEU A 148 -9.05 9.63 2.26
C LEU A 148 -8.19 10.36 3.30
N LEU A 149 -8.57 10.22 4.57
CA LEU A 149 -7.83 10.70 5.73
C LEU A 149 -6.85 9.64 6.23
N LEU A 150 -5.61 10.05 6.50
CA LEU A 150 -4.60 9.26 7.18
C LEU A 150 -4.09 10.02 8.40
N ASN A 151 -3.86 9.32 9.49
CA ASN A 151 -3.20 9.88 10.66
C ASN A 151 -1.73 9.43 10.71
N LYS A 152 -0.81 10.39 10.77
CA LYS A 152 0.64 10.14 10.84
C LYS A 152 1.01 9.31 12.07
N ALA A 153 0.31 9.48 13.19
CA ALA A 153 0.54 8.67 14.39
C ALA A 153 0.14 7.20 14.17
N SER A 154 -0.98 6.93 13.48
CA SER A 154 -1.39 5.58 13.07
C SER A 154 -0.39 4.94 12.13
N PHE A 155 0.16 5.72 11.19
CA PHE A 155 1.18 5.26 10.26
C PHE A 155 2.49 4.93 11.00
N ASN A 156 2.94 5.79 11.91
CA ASN A 156 4.14 5.54 12.71
C ASN A 156 4.00 4.31 13.60
N TYR A 157 2.81 4.11 14.18
CA TYR A 157 2.52 2.89 14.94
C TYR A 157 2.63 1.64 14.05
N LEU A 158 2.06 1.66 12.84
CA LEU A 158 2.19 0.58 11.88
C LEU A 158 3.66 0.35 11.49
N GLN A 159 4.41 1.41 11.18
CA GLN A 159 5.82 1.32 10.82
C GLN A 159 6.65 0.65 11.90
N HIS A 160 6.39 0.95 13.19
CA HIS A 160 7.12 0.33 14.30
C HIS A 160 6.89 -1.19 14.38
N GLN A 161 5.73 -1.68 13.96
CA GLN A 161 5.38 -3.10 13.98
C GLN A 161 5.81 -3.82 12.69
N CYS A 162 6.07 -3.07 11.62
CA CYS A 162 6.35 -3.60 10.30
C CYS A 162 7.86 -3.81 10.09
N PRO A 163 8.31 -5.02 9.68
CA PRO A 163 9.73 -5.27 9.43
C PRO A 163 10.26 -4.53 8.19
N GLU A 164 9.38 -4.20 7.25
CA GLU A 164 9.72 -3.44 6.05
C GLU A 164 9.63 -1.93 6.30
N GLN A 165 10.49 -1.15 5.65
CA GLN A 165 10.36 0.29 5.59
C GLN A 165 9.16 0.66 4.71
N LEU A 166 8.21 1.39 5.28
CA LEU A 166 7.00 1.83 4.62
C LEU A 166 7.12 3.30 4.20
N ASP A 167 6.33 3.62 3.18
CA ASP A 167 6.03 4.99 2.77
C ASP A 167 4.53 5.24 2.92
N ILE A 168 4.14 6.32 3.60
CA ILE A 168 2.72 6.67 3.79
C ILE A 168 1.99 6.85 2.45
N ARG A 169 2.70 7.20 1.38
CA ARG A 169 2.17 7.32 0.01
C ARG A 169 1.63 6.01 -0.54
N GLN A 170 2.05 4.84 -0.01
CA GLN A 170 1.49 3.53 -0.32
C GLN A 170 -0.02 3.45 -0.01
N PHE A 171 -0.49 4.18 1.00
CA PHE A 171 -1.90 4.20 1.42
C PHE A 171 -2.76 5.19 0.63
N ARG A 172 -2.12 6.00 -0.22
CA ARG A 172 -2.75 6.92 -1.17
C ARG A 172 -3.73 7.92 -0.54
N GLY A 173 -3.43 8.37 0.68
CA GLY A 173 -4.22 9.35 1.41
C GLY A 173 -4.21 10.73 0.76
N ASN A 174 -5.32 11.45 0.87
CA ASN A 174 -5.44 12.83 0.40
C ASN A 174 -5.01 13.82 1.48
N ILE A 175 -5.44 13.57 2.72
CA ILE A 175 -5.21 14.45 3.85
C ILE A 175 -4.47 13.62 4.91
N ILE A 176 -3.24 13.99 5.20
CA ILE A 176 -2.44 13.38 6.26
C ILE A 176 -2.41 14.37 7.41
N ILE A 177 -2.73 13.90 8.60
CA ILE A 177 -2.84 14.73 9.80
C ILE A 177 -1.80 14.34 10.84
N GLN A 178 -1.53 15.26 11.75
CA GLN A 178 -0.64 15.04 12.89
C GLN A 178 -1.25 15.58 14.19
N GLY A 179 -0.65 15.20 15.32
CA GLY A 179 -1.04 15.67 16.65
C GLY A 179 -2.21 14.90 17.30
N ALA A 180 -2.76 13.90 16.62
CA ALA A 180 -3.71 12.94 17.17
C ALA A 180 -2.99 11.69 17.70
N LEU A 181 -3.61 10.96 18.64
CA LEU A 181 -3.13 9.65 19.06
C LEU A 181 -3.29 8.62 17.92
N PRO A 182 -2.47 7.54 17.88
CA PRO A 182 -2.66 6.47 16.91
C PRO A 182 -4.10 5.94 16.91
N PHE A 183 -4.69 5.85 15.73
CA PHE A 183 -6.04 5.38 15.44
C PHE A 183 -7.18 6.18 16.06
N ALA A 184 -6.91 7.38 16.59
CA ALA A 184 -7.96 8.26 17.12
C ALA A 184 -9.03 8.61 16.06
N GLU A 185 -8.64 8.64 14.79
CA GLU A 185 -9.52 8.92 13.64
C GLU A 185 -10.66 7.91 13.47
N ASP A 186 -10.53 6.69 14.01
CA ASP A 186 -11.59 5.68 13.94
C ASP A 186 -12.84 6.10 14.73
N GLY A 187 -12.68 6.94 15.75
CA GLY A 187 -13.76 7.42 16.63
C GLY A 187 -14.33 8.78 16.23
N TRP A 188 -13.95 9.33 15.07
CA TRP A 188 -14.47 10.62 14.59
C TRP A 188 -15.61 10.38 13.63
N LYS A 189 -16.66 11.19 13.73
CA LYS A 189 -17.83 11.15 12.86
C LYS A 189 -17.87 12.35 11.92
N THR A 190 -17.62 13.54 12.46
CA THR A 190 -17.58 14.79 11.69
C THR A 190 -16.43 15.66 12.17
N ILE A 191 -15.66 16.20 11.24
CA ILE A 191 -14.53 17.09 11.51
C ILE A 191 -14.65 18.39 10.70
N LYS A 192 -14.09 19.48 11.22
CA LYS A 192 -13.92 20.75 10.51
C LYS A 192 -12.42 21.01 10.29
N ILE A 193 -12.06 21.38 9.07
CA ILE A 193 -10.70 21.77 8.66
C ILE A 193 -10.79 23.10 7.92
N GLY A 194 -10.22 24.16 8.49
CA GLY A 194 -10.52 25.52 8.01
C GLY A 194 -12.03 25.75 8.04
N GLU A 195 -12.64 26.15 6.93
CA GLU A 195 -14.10 26.30 6.81
C GLU A 195 -14.83 25.08 6.22
N VAL A 196 -14.10 23.99 5.92
CA VAL A 196 -14.71 22.81 5.30
C VAL A 196 -15.07 21.76 6.35
N ILE A 197 -16.31 21.29 6.29
CA ILE A 197 -16.82 20.21 7.14
C ILE A 197 -16.74 18.90 6.36
N PHE A 198 -16.16 17.87 6.98
CA PHE A 198 -16.08 16.52 6.44
C PHE A 198 -16.82 15.53 7.31
N ASP A 199 -17.56 14.62 6.67
CA ASP A 199 -18.10 13.43 7.30
C ASP A 199 -17.17 12.23 7.12
N ILE A 200 -16.91 11.55 8.22
CA ILE A 200 -16.11 10.33 8.28
C ILE A 200 -17.04 9.13 8.01
N VAL A 201 -16.99 8.62 6.78
CA VAL A 201 -18.00 7.66 6.29
C VAL A 201 -17.73 6.23 6.75
N LYS A 202 -16.51 5.74 6.53
CA LYS A 202 -16.12 4.38 6.92
C LYS A 202 -14.60 4.19 6.92
N PRO A 203 -14.08 3.20 7.68
CA PRO A 203 -12.72 2.72 7.50
C PRO A 203 -12.41 2.33 6.05
N CYS A 204 -11.17 2.57 5.65
CA CYS A 204 -10.71 2.28 4.30
C CYS A 204 -10.01 0.92 4.25
N THR A 205 -10.69 -0.04 3.62
CA THR A 205 -10.17 -1.39 3.40
C THR A 205 -9.01 -1.39 2.43
N ARG A 206 -7.91 -2.02 2.82
CA ARG A 206 -6.64 -1.98 2.12
C ARG A 206 -6.47 -3.21 1.23
N CYS A 207 -5.90 -2.96 0.05
CA CYS A 207 -5.63 -3.97 -0.95
C CYS A 207 -4.13 -4.08 -1.19
N VAL A 208 -3.73 -5.05 -2.03
CA VAL A 208 -2.33 -5.34 -2.37
C VAL A 208 -1.54 -4.13 -2.88
N LEU A 209 -2.19 -3.06 -3.34
CA LEU A 209 -1.47 -1.86 -3.76
C LEU A 209 -0.62 -1.24 -2.63
N THR A 210 -1.03 -1.41 -1.36
CA THR A 210 -0.24 -0.92 -0.23
C THR A 210 1.06 -1.70 -0.04
N THR A 211 1.23 -2.87 -0.67
CA THR A 211 2.41 -3.72 -0.56
C THR A 211 3.44 -3.48 -1.67
N ILE A 212 3.22 -2.45 -2.50
CA ILE A 212 4.13 -2.05 -3.56
C ILE A 212 4.85 -0.78 -3.13
N ASP A 213 6.18 -0.78 -3.18
CA ASP A 213 6.99 0.39 -2.90
C ASP A 213 6.68 1.53 -3.88
N ALA A 214 6.36 2.71 -3.35
CA ALA A 214 5.84 3.83 -4.12
C ALA A 214 6.86 4.46 -5.10
N ASN A 215 8.16 4.18 -4.94
CA ASN A 215 9.22 4.77 -5.77
C ASN A 215 9.72 3.79 -6.83
N SER A 216 10.00 2.55 -6.43
CA SER A 216 10.58 1.50 -7.26
C SER A 216 9.53 0.65 -7.98
N ALA A 217 8.27 0.73 -7.55
CA ALA A 217 7.16 -0.11 -7.99
C ALA A 217 7.39 -1.62 -7.81
N LYS A 218 8.27 -2.00 -6.87
CA LYS A 218 8.52 -3.40 -6.52
C LYS A 218 7.67 -3.82 -5.32
N PRO A 219 7.22 -5.07 -5.27
CA PRO A 219 6.55 -5.58 -4.08
C PRO A 219 7.51 -5.60 -2.88
N LEU A 220 7.00 -5.23 -1.72
CA LEU A 220 7.65 -5.43 -0.42
C LEU A 220 7.64 -6.92 -0.05
N ALA A 221 8.60 -7.34 0.77
CA ALA A 221 8.67 -8.72 1.22
C ALA A 221 7.45 -9.11 2.04
N ASN A 222 7.12 -10.41 2.04
CA ASN A 222 6.10 -11.03 2.89
C ASN A 222 4.71 -10.36 2.86
N ASN A 223 4.36 -9.69 1.75
CA ASN A 223 3.08 -8.99 1.59
C ASN A 223 2.86 -7.89 2.65
N GLU A 224 3.93 -7.27 3.13
CA GLU A 224 3.85 -6.12 4.04
C GLU A 224 3.36 -4.87 3.30
N PRO A 225 2.61 -3.97 3.96
CA PRO A 225 2.23 -3.97 5.38
C PRO A 225 0.94 -4.72 5.70
N LEU A 226 0.31 -5.40 4.73
CA LEU A 226 -0.98 -6.07 4.97
C LEU A 226 -0.85 -7.20 5.98
N ASN A 227 0.28 -7.90 5.99
CA ASN A 227 0.54 -8.94 6.98
C ASN A 227 0.61 -8.36 8.40
N THR A 228 1.38 -7.28 8.61
CA THR A 228 1.42 -6.57 9.90
C THR A 228 0.06 -6.01 10.31
N LEU A 229 -0.65 -5.36 9.39
CA LEU A 229 -1.97 -4.79 9.69
C LEU A 229 -2.99 -5.85 10.10
N ARG A 230 -2.90 -7.08 9.56
CA ARG A 230 -3.82 -8.18 9.90
C ARG A 230 -3.86 -8.46 11.39
N TYR A 231 -2.77 -8.26 12.11
CA TYR A 231 -2.69 -8.55 13.54
C TYR A 231 -3.58 -7.65 14.39
N PHE A 232 -3.90 -6.44 13.95
CA PHE A 232 -4.63 -5.49 14.80
C PHE A 232 -5.66 -4.62 14.07
N ARG A 233 -5.79 -4.79 12.75
CA ARG A 233 -6.71 -4.05 11.88
C ARG A 233 -7.59 -4.95 11.02
N ALA A 234 -7.58 -6.26 11.25
CA ALA A 234 -8.53 -7.18 10.63
C ALA A 234 -9.84 -7.20 11.43
N ASP A 235 -10.97 -7.16 10.73
CA ASP A 235 -12.28 -7.46 11.32
C ASP A 235 -12.58 -8.97 11.31
N GLU A 236 -13.75 -9.35 11.81
CA GLU A 236 -14.21 -10.75 11.85
C GLU A 236 -14.34 -11.38 10.44
N GLN A 237 -14.52 -10.56 9.40
CA GLN A 237 -14.58 -10.99 8.01
C GLN A 237 -13.19 -11.00 7.34
N GLY A 238 -12.13 -10.66 8.09
CA GLY A 238 -10.76 -10.60 7.59
C GLY A 238 -10.44 -9.37 6.74
N GLN A 239 -11.32 -8.36 6.68
CA GLN A 239 -11.04 -7.10 6.00
C GLN A 239 -10.05 -6.29 6.82
N ILE A 240 -8.98 -5.84 6.16
CA ILE A 240 -7.88 -5.11 6.79
C ILE A 240 -8.07 -3.62 6.52
N ASP A 241 -8.24 -2.82 7.56
CA ASP A 241 -8.54 -1.40 7.43
C ASP A 241 -7.40 -0.49 7.94
N PHE A 242 -7.16 0.61 7.24
CA PHE A 242 -6.26 1.67 7.71
C PHE A 242 -6.81 3.00 7.19
N GLY A 243 -6.79 4.10 7.94
CA GLY A 243 -7.34 5.39 7.48
C GLY A 243 -8.86 5.40 7.20
N MET A 244 -9.40 6.59 6.94
CA MET A 244 -10.85 6.83 6.92
C MET A 244 -11.32 7.51 5.63
N ASN A 245 -12.31 6.94 4.96
CA ASN A 245 -12.93 7.57 3.80
C ASN A 245 -13.85 8.71 4.24
N MET A 246 -13.83 9.82 3.51
CA MET A 246 -14.61 11.02 3.82
C MET A 246 -15.34 11.60 2.62
N ILE A 247 -16.38 12.38 2.91
CA ILE A 247 -17.07 13.29 1.99
C ILE A 247 -17.04 14.70 2.57
N ALA A 248 -16.99 15.72 1.73
CA ALA A 248 -17.08 17.12 2.15
C ALA A 248 -18.53 17.58 2.07
N ARG A 249 -19.01 18.33 3.06
CA ARG A 249 -20.37 18.91 3.08
C ARG A 249 -20.46 20.23 2.29
N ASN A 250 -19.33 20.91 2.14
CA ASN A 250 -19.24 22.21 1.47
C ASN A 250 -17.90 22.33 0.74
N HIS A 251 -17.83 23.32 -0.16
CA HIS A 251 -16.57 23.67 -0.83
C HIS A 251 -15.76 24.66 0.00
N GLY A 252 -14.45 24.65 -0.20
CA GLY A 252 -13.51 25.57 0.41
C GLY A 252 -12.07 25.19 0.08
N THR A 253 -11.14 26.03 0.51
CA THR A 253 -9.71 25.76 0.43
C THR A 253 -9.23 25.29 1.79
N ILE A 254 -8.43 24.23 1.79
CA ILE A 254 -7.68 23.81 2.98
C ILE A 254 -6.19 23.87 2.68
N SER A 255 -5.40 24.09 3.73
CA SER A 255 -3.95 24.25 3.66
C SER A 255 -3.25 23.32 4.63
N ILE A 256 -1.98 23.00 4.36
CA ILE A 256 -1.12 22.40 5.38
C ILE A 256 -1.12 23.29 6.63
N HIS A 257 -1.00 22.67 7.80
CA HIS A 257 -1.08 23.32 9.11
C HIS A 257 -2.47 23.83 9.54
N ASP A 258 -3.50 23.76 8.69
CA ASP A 258 -4.87 24.04 9.13
C ASP A 258 -5.24 23.13 10.31
N LYS A 259 -5.87 23.74 11.31
CA LYS A 259 -6.32 23.04 12.52
C LYS A 259 -7.51 22.15 12.19
N ILE A 260 -7.61 21.06 12.93
CA ILE A 260 -8.72 20.12 12.82
C ILE A 260 -9.52 20.14 14.11
N GLU A 261 -10.80 20.44 13.99
CA GLU A 261 -11.77 20.39 15.07
C GLU A 261 -12.64 19.14 14.91
N ILE A 262 -12.74 18.33 15.97
CA ILE A 262 -13.67 17.20 15.98
C ILE A 262 -15.03 17.72 16.44
N LEU A 263 -15.99 17.78 15.51
CA LEU A 263 -17.34 18.28 15.78
C LEU A 263 -18.23 17.19 16.40
N GLU A 264 -18.08 15.95 15.93
CA GLU A 264 -18.86 14.81 16.41
C GLU A 264 -18.01 13.53 16.44
N ARG A 265 -18.28 12.66 17.43
CA ARG A 265 -17.61 11.37 17.62
C ARG A 265 -18.56 10.20 17.34
N GLN A 266 -17.98 9.06 17.01
CA GLN A 266 -18.69 7.78 16.87
C GLN A 266 -17.93 6.67 17.58
N VAL A 267 -18.60 5.53 17.73
CA VAL A 267 -17.96 4.30 18.21
C VAL A 267 -17.01 3.80 17.12
N ALA A 268 -15.75 3.60 17.48
CA ALA A 268 -14.75 3.04 16.58
C ALA A 268 -15.11 1.60 16.20
N LYS A 269 -14.79 1.19 14.97
CA LYS A 269 -14.94 -0.21 14.54
C LYS A 269 -14.07 -1.11 15.43
N ASN A 270 -14.63 -2.23 15.87
CA ASN A 270 -13.90 -3.25 16.60
C ASN A 270 -13.05 -4.09 15.64
N TYR A 271 -11.81 -4.35 16.04
CA TYR A 271 -10.87 -5.20 15.30
C TYR A 271 -10.39 -6.33 16.19
N ILE A 272 -10.12 -7.48 15.57
CA ILE A 272 -9.50 -8.61 16.24
C ILE A 272 -8.02 -8.30 16.39
N LYS A 273 -7.54 -8.32 17.64
CA LYS A 273 -6.13 -8.09 17.96
C LYS A 273 -5.45 -9.39 18.33
N THR A 274 -4.70 -9.93 17.38
CA THR A 274 -3.92 -11.16 17.52
C THR A 274 -2.51 -10.86 17.06
N PHE A 275 -1.72 -10.25 17.94
CA PHE A 275 -0.31 -10.06 17.68
C PHE A 275 0.42 -11.41 17.76
N PRO A 276 1.37 -11.68 16.87
CA PRO A 276 2.29 -12.78 17.09
C PRO A 276 2.97 -12.57 18.45
N PRO A 277 3.26 -13.64 19.21
CA PRO A 277 3.97 -13.51 20.47
C PRO A 277 5.24 -12.70 20.21
N GLU A 278 5.46 -11.66 21.02
CA GLU A 278 6.70 -10.88 20.96
C GLU A 278 7.85 -11.88 21.01
N ILE A 279 8.62 -11.96 19.94
CA ILE A 279 9.94 -12.57 20.01
C ILE A 279 10.78 -11.55 20.79
N LYS A 280 10.65 -11.56 22.12
CA LYS A 280 11.59 -10.93 23.03
C LYS A 280 12.90 -11.71 22.93
N THR A 281 13.65 -11.49 21.86
CA THR A 281 15.04 -11.87 21.82
C THR A 281 15.86 -10.60 22.01
N GLU A 282 16.23 -10.36 23.27
CA GLU A 282 17.60 -9.90 23.51
C GLU A 282 18.51 -10.71 22.58
N THR A 283 19.39 -10.03 21.84
CA THR A 283 20.31 -10.70 20.93
C THR A 283 21.15 -11.66 21.76
N GLN A 284 20.82 -12.94 21.72
CA GLN A 284 21.56 -13.96 22.43
C GLN A 284 22.52 -14.55 21.42
N LEU A 285 23.81 -14.41 21.73
CA LEU A 285 24.84 -15.11 20.99
C LEU A 285 24.66 -16.61 21.22
N CYS A 286 24.81 -17.37 20.15
CA CYS A 286 24.79 -18.82 20.19
C CYS A 286 25.91 -19.39 19.33
N THR A 287 26.11 -20.68 19.45
CA THR A 287 27.07 -21.44 18.66
C THR A 287 26.32 -22.32 17.68
N ILE A 288 26.65 -22.21 16.40
CA ILE A 288 26.11 -23.12 15.36
C ILE A 288 27.24 -24.04 14.94
N THR A 289 27.09 -25.33 15.24
CA THR A 289 27.98 -26.38 14.74
C THR A 289 27.33 -27.05 13.54
N PHE A 290 27.93 -26.91 12.36
CA PHE A 290 27.54 -27.60 11.14
C PHE A 290 28.67 -28.53 10.71
N GLU A 291 28.43 -29.83 10.80
CA GLU A 291 29.44 -30.88 10.56
C GLU A 291 30.68 -30.68 11.47
N ASP A 292 31.86 -30.42 10.90
CA ASP A 292 33.13 -30.18 11.59
C ASP A 292 33.37 -28.69 11.91
N LYS A 293 32.50 -27.79 11.44
CA LYS A 293 32.68 -26.34 11.56
C LYS A 293 31.78 -25.75 12.63
N THR A 294 32.35 -24.86 13.43
CA THR A 294 31.63 -24.13 14.47
C THR A 294 31.73 -22.63 14.23
N ILE A 295 30.59 -21.95 14.18
CA ILE A 295 30.50 -20.49 13.98
C ILE A 295 29.79 -19.83 15.16
N LYS A 296 30.11 -18.55 15.39
CA LYS A 296 29.36 -17.70 16.32
C LYS A 296 28.13 -17.16 15.60
N GLY A 297 26.96 -17.48 16.12
CA GLY A 297 25.66 -17.09 15.61
C GLY A 297 24.84 -16.27 16.60
N ASN A 298 23.57 -16.07 16.27
CA ASN A 298 22.58 -15.38 17.08
C ASN A 298 21.17 -15.93 16.87
N ASN A 299 20.26 -15.50 17.74
CA ASN A 299 18.84 -15.82 17.72
C ASN A 299 17.97 -14.83 16.91
N LYS A 300 18.54 -14.15 15.90
CA LYS A 300 17.83 -13.17 15.05
C LYS A 300 17.87 -13.47 13.56
N GLN A 301 18.94 -14.10 13.08
CA GLN A 301 19.11 -14.45 11.67
C GLN A 301 18.78 -15.91 11.41
N THR A 302 18.38 -16.25 10.19
CA THR A 302 18.19 -17.66 9.82
C THR A 302 19.52 -18.41 9.84
N ILE A 303 19.47 -19.72 10.08
CA ILE A 303 20.65 -20.59 10.05
C ILE A 303 21.39 -20.45 8.71
N LEU A 304 20.66 -20.39 7.58
CA LEU A 304 21.28 -20.25 6.26
C LEU A 304 22.08 -18.95 6.12
N GLU A 305 21.51 -17.81 6.50
CA GLU A 305 22.20 -16.51 6.41
C GLU A 305 23.48 -16.51 7.24
N GLN A 306 23.43 -17.11 8.43
CA GLN A 306 24.57 -17.20 9.34
C GLN A 306 25.69 -18.11 8.78
N LEU A 307 25.33 -19.22 8.12
CA LEU A 307 26.30 -20.08 7.42
C LEU A 307 26.93 -19.37 6.21
N GLU A 308 26.14 -18.65 5.41
CA GLU A 308 26.63 -17.90 4.24
C GLU A 308 27.61 -16.79 4.62
N GLN A 309 27.32 -16.04 5.69
CA GLN A 309 28.21 -15.00 6.22
C GLN A 309 29.58 -15.56 6.63
N HIS A 310 29.62 -16.82 7.08
CA HIS A 310 30.86 -17.52 7.42
C HIS A 310 31.41 -18.37 6.27
N LYS A 311 30.93 -18.16 5.04
CA LYS A 311 31.36 -18.86 3.81
C LYS A 311 31.20 -20.38 3.89
N ILE A 312 30.21 -20.87 4.64
CA ILE A 312 29.84 -22.28 4.71
C ILE A 312 28.72 -22.53 3.70
N ALA A 313 29.00 -23.35 2.69
CA ALA A 313 28.06 -23.61 1.61
C ALA A 313 27.00 -24.63 2.05
N LEU A 314 25.73 -24.21 1.98
CA LEU A 314 24.56 -25.09 2.10
C LEU A 314 23.68 -24.90 0.86
N PRO A 315 23.21 -25.96 0.18
CA PRO A 315 22.36 -25.80 -1.00
C PRO A 315 21.05 -25.07 -0.68
N TYR A 316 20.66 -24.06 -1.44
CA TYR A 316 19.38 -23.37 -1.28
C TYR A 316 18.81 -22.90 -2.63
N SER A 317 17.53 -22.51 -2.66
CA SER A 317 16.91 -21.88 -3.85
C SER A 317 15.86 -20.84 -3.49
N CYS A 318 14.90 -21.15 -2.60
CA CYS A 318 13.77 -20.25 -2.36
C CYS A 318 13.95 -19.22 -1.24
N ARG A 319 14.81 -19.50 -0.24
CA ARG A 319 14.92 -18.76 1.02
C ARG A 319 13.63 -18.58 1.86
N SER A 320 12.49 -19.10 1.40
CA SER A 320 11.18 -18.98 2.04
C SER A 320 10.67 -20.26 2.73
N GLY A 321 11.51 -21.30 2.81
CA GLY A 321 11.13 -22.55 3.48
C GLY A 321 10.18 -23.45 2.66
N ILE A 322 10.16 -23.30 1.33
CA ILE A 322 9.23 -24.03 0.45
C ILE A 322 9.95 -25.11 -0.38
N CYS A 323 11.09 -24.79 -1.01
CA CYS A 323 11.75 -25.71 -1.97
C CYS A 323 12.44 -26.92 -1.33
N GLY A 324 12.68 -26.92 -0.02
CA GLY A 324 13.33 -28.03 0.69
C GLY A 324 14.85 -28.17 0.47
N ARG A 325 15.46 -27.39 -0.43
CA ARG A 325 16.89 -27.54 -0.80
C ARG A 325 17.85 -27.26 0.36
N CYS A 326 17.48 -26.32 1.24
CA CYS A 326 18.22 -25.95 2.46
C CYS A 326 17.99 -26.92 3.63
N SER A 327 17.58 -28.17 3.35
CA SER A 327 17.26 -29.15 4.39
C SER A 327 18.52 -29.63 5.11
N VAL A 328 18.47 -29.58 6.44
CA VAL A 328 19.48 -30.12 7.36
C VAL A 328 18.79 -30.95 8.45
N VAL A 329 19.55 -31.77 9.17
CA VAL A 329 19.09 -32.52 10.34
C VAL A 329 19.54 -31.81 11.60
N LEU A 330 18.60 -31.47 12.49
CA LEU A 330 18.89 -30.92 13.81
C LEU A 330 19.26 -32.06 14.78
N LYS A 331 20.51 -32.06 15.26
CA LYS A 331 21.04 -33.04 16.21
C LYS A 331 20.87 -32.61 17.66
N LYS A 332 21.12 -31.33 17.93
CA LYS A 332 21.07 -30.76 19.29
C LYS A 332 20.58 -29.31 19.24
N GLY A 333 19.90 -28.91 20.31
CA GLY A 333 19.42 -27.55 20.53
C GLY A 333 18.00 -27.32 20.03
N GLU A 334 17.52 -26.10 20.20
CA GLU A 334 16.18 -25.68 19.80
C GLU A 334 16.22 -24.60 18.72
N ILE A 335 15.18 -24.59 17.88
CA ILE A 335 15.00 -23.60 16.83
C ILE A 335 13.59 -22.98 16.90
N SER A 336 13.46 -21.78 16.34
CA SER A 336 12.20 -21.12 16.04
C SER A 336 11.97 -21.17 14.54
N ALA A 337 10.82 -21.66 14.11
CA ALA A 337 10.44 -21.73 12.70
C ALA A 337 9.71 -20.46 12.25
N LEU A 338 10.14 -19.87 11.14
CA LEU A 338 9.49 -18.70 10.53
C LEU A 338 8.27 -19.07 9.69
N THR A 339 8.19 -20.32 9.24
CA THR A 339 7.07 -20.86 8.44
C THR A 339 6.69 -22.25 8.93
N GLN A 340 5.41 -22.62 8.78
CA GLN A 340 4.92 -23.95 9.16
C GLN A 340 5.65 -25.08 8.40
N SER A 341 6.11 -24.81 7.18
CA SER A 341 6.81 -25.79 6.34
C SER A 341 8.28 -26.01 6.71
N ALA A 342 8.84 -25.19 7.60
CA ALA A 342 10.27 -25.21 7.96
C ALA A 342 10.67 -26.43 8.79
N ILE A 343 9.74 -26.99 9.57
CA ILE A 343 9.95 -28.22 10.35
C ILE A 343 9.41 -29.41 9.55
N LYS A 344 10.26 -30.42 9.33
CA LYS A 344 9.93 -31.67 8.65
C LYS A 344 10.01 -32.83 9.63
N ARG A 345 9.56 -34.02 9.20
CA ARG A 345 9.67 -35.26 9.99
C ARG A 345 11.15 -35.62 10.22
N ASN A 346 11.42 -36.42 11.26
CA ASN A 346 12.75 -36.95 11.60
C ASN A 346 13.81 -35.88 11.89
N ASN A 347 13.44 -34.85 12.68
CA ASN A 347 14.31 -33.72 13.05
C ASN A 347 14.92 -32.97 11.86
N ARG A 348 14.33 -33.08 10.66
CA ARG A 348 14.76 -32.31 9.51
C ARG A 348 14.17 -30.91 9.58
N ILE A 349 15.01 -29.91 9.37
CA ILE A 349 14.62 -28.50 9.35
C ILE A 349 15.10 -27.83 8.07
N LEU A 350 14.51 -26.70 7.72
CA LEU A 350 14.93 -25.87 6.60
C LEU A 350 15.75 -24.70 7.14
N ALA A 351 17.07 -24.73 6.93
CA ALA A 351 17.99 -23.74 7.48
C ALA A 351 17.63 -22.29 7.07
N CYS A 352 16.99 -22.12 5.92
CA CYS A 352 16.53 -20.85 5.38
C CYS A 352 15.26 -20.29 6.04
N SER A 353 14.62 -21.02 6.96
CA SER A 353 13.41 -20.58 7.66
C SER A 353 13.38 -21.02 9.12
N CYS A 354 14.56 -21.30 9.69
CA CYS A 354 14.73 -21.61 11.10
C CYS A 354 15.79 -20.68 11.70
N ILE A 355 15.54 -20.20 12.91
CA ILE A 355 16.43 -19.36 13.72
C ILE A 355 16.84 -20.17 14.96
N PRO A 356 18.11 -20.21 15.37
CA PRO A 356 18.51 -20.85 16.63
C PRO A 356 17.89 -20.14 17.84
N LYS A 357 17.40 -20.88 18.83
CA LYS A 357 17.05 -20.30 20.15
C LYS A 357 18.25 -20.24 21.11
N GLY A 358 19.31 -20.99 20.81
CA GLY A 358 20.53 -21.14 21.60
C GLY A 358 21.54 -21.97 20.80
N ASP A 359 22.49 -22.61 21.47
CA ASP A 359 23.49 -23.45 20.80
C ASP A 359 22.84 -24.63 20.06
N ILE A 360 23.19 -24.80 18.79
CA ILE A 360 22.64 -25.87 17.94
C ILE A 360 23.74 -26.65 17.24
N THR A 361 23.44 -27.93 16.98
CA THR A 361 24.26 -28.81 16.13
C THR A 361 23.39 -29.34 15.00
N ILE A 362 23.85 -29.14 13.77
CA ILE A 362 23.14 -29.52 12.54
C ILE A 362 24.07 -30.28 11.59
N GLU A 363 23.50 -31.17 10.77
CA GLU A 363 24.24 -31.96 9.79
C GLU A 363 23.51 -31.99 8.45
N SER A 364 24.27 -32.20 7.37
CA SER A 364 23.69 -32.53 6.07
C SER A 364 22.85 -33.82 6.18
N PRO A 365 21.69 -33.90 5.51
CA PRO A 365 20.91 -35.12 5.49
C PRO A 365 21.71 -36.23 4.79
N LYS A 366 21.88 -37.37 5.46
CA LYS A 366 22.48 -38.56 4.83
C LYS A 366 21.69 -38.89 3.56
N LYS A 367 22.40 -39.01 2.43
CA LYS A 367 21.81 -39.56 1.20
C LYS A 367 21.42 -41.00 1.53
N GLY A 368 20.11 -41.27 1.54
CA GLY A 368 19.58 -42.63 1.49
C GLY A 368 19.74 -43.19 0.10
#